data_AF-A0A2E7CX57-F1
#
_entry.id   AF-A0A2E7CX57-F1
#
_cell.length_a   1.000
_cell.length_b   1.000
_cell.length_c   1.000
_cell.angle_alpha   90.00
_cell.angle_beta   90.00
_cell.angle_gamma   90.00
#
_symmetry.space_group_name_H-M   'P 1'
#
loop_
_entity.id
_entity.type
_entity.pdbx_description
1 polymer ?
#
loop_
_entity_poly.entity_id
_entity_poly.type
_entity_poly.pdbx_seq_one_letter_code
_entity_poly.pdbx_strand_id
1 'polypeptide(L)' 'AAEFDQAIAIAKGTPENPLVEPEDLFEAKIVNATPKAKALGIEVGMRGKDAVERMLAAT' A
#
# COMPACT_ATOMS: atom_id res chain seq x y z
N ALA A 1 -8.85 10.96 -13.35
CA ALA A 1 -8.90 10.36 -12.01
C ALA A 1 -7.57 10.62 -11.31
N ALA A 2 -7.45 11.78 -10.65
CA ALA A 2 -6.32 12.19 -9.82
C ALA A 2 -6.86 13.22 -8.83
N GLU A 3 -7.73 12.79 -7.91
CA GLU A 3 -8.43 13.70 -6.99
C GLU A 3 -7.88 13.66 -5.56
N PHE A 4 -6.72 13.03 -5.35
CA PHE A 4 -6.05 13.02 -4.05
C PHE A 4 -4.55 13.22 -4.27
N ASP A 5 -4.03 14.42 -3.95
CA ASP A 5 -2.59 14.71 -3.84
C ASP A 5 -1.98 14.04 -2.58
N GLN A 6 -2.43 12.84 -2.28
CA GLN A 6 -2.03 12.08 -1.10
C GLN A 6 -1.23 10.85 -1.55
N ALA A 7 -0.24 10.50 -0.74
CA ALA A 7 0.45 9.22 -0.91
C ALA A 7 -0.50 8.11 -0.44
N ILE A 8 -1.01 7.32 -1.38
CA ILE A 8 -1.95 6.21 -1.11
C ILE A 8 -1.38 4.94 -1.72
N ALA A 9 -1.35 3.87 -0.92
CA ALA A 9 -1.05 2.51 -1.35
C ALA A 9 -2.32 1.66 -1.22
N ILE A 10 -2.65 0.88 -2.24
CA ILE A 10 -3.85 0.05 -2.32
C ILE A 10 -3.42 -1.40 -2.21
N ALA A 11 -3.81 -2.07 -1.13
CA ALA A 11 -3.78 -3.52 -0.99
C ALA A 11 -5.19 -4.07 -1.26
N LYS A 12 -5.29 -5.23 -1.91
CA LYS A 12 -6.58 -5.86 -2.22
C LYS A 12 -6.59 -7.31 -1.77
N GLY A 13 -7.64 -7.70 -1.06
CA GLY A 13 -7.88 -9.09 -0.71
C GLY A 13 -8.14 -9.95 -1.94
N THR A 14 -7.67 -11.19 -1.85
CA THR A 14 -7.90 -12.24 -2.85
C THR A 14 -8.84 -13.28 -2.24
N PRO A 15 -9.44 -14.18 -3.04
CA PRO A 15 -10.21 -15.30 -2.50
C PRO A 15 -9.42 -16.18 -1.53
N GLU A 16 -8.09 -16.25 -1.71
CA GLU A 16 -7.16 -17.02 -0.87
C GLU A 16 -6.77 -16.27 0.41
N ASN A 17 -6.78 -14.94 0.39
CA ASN A 17 -6.56 -14.10 1.56
C ASN A 17 -7.48 -12.86 1.50
N PRO A 18 -8.64 -12.89 2.17
CA PRO A 18 -9.65 -11.83 2.04
C PRO A 18 -9.26 -10.51 2.72
N LEU A 19 -8.20 -10.48 3.52
CA LEU A 19 -7.86 -9.39 4.45
C LEU A 19 -8.98 -9.15 5.46
N VAL A 20 -9.25 -10.19 6.27
CA VAL A 20 -10.36 -10.19 7.23
C VAL A 20 -9.97 -9.45 8.50
N GLU A 21 -8.71 -9.58 8.90
CA GLU A 21 -8.14 -8.88 10.04
C GLU A 21 -7.32 -7.67 9.55
N PRO A 22 -7.28 -6.58 10.33
CA PRO A 22 -6.48 -5.40 9.97
C PRO A 22 -4.99 -5.73 9.83
N GLU A 23 -4.51 -6.76 10.54
CA GLU A 23 -3.13 -7.23 10.46
C GLU A 23 -2.80 -7.87 9.10
N ASP A 24 -3.79 -8.44 8.41
CA ASP A 24 -3.59 -9.04 7.08
C ASP A 24 -3.08 -8.00 6.07
N LEU A 25 -3.41 -6.71 6.24
CA LEU A 25 -2.91 -5.62 5.40
C LEU A 25 -1.40 -5.51 5.42
N PHE A 26 -0.74 -5.87 6.53
CA PHE A 26 0.72 -5.81 6.63
C PHE A 26 1.40 -6.83 5.73
N GLU A 27 0.81 -8.02 5.60
CA GLU A 27 1.31 -9.09 4.75
C GLU A 27 0.77 -9.02 3.32
N ALA A 28 -0.34 -8.30 3.13
CA ALA A 28 -0.93 -8.06 1.82
C ALA A 28 0.05 -7.37 0.87
N LYS A 29 -0.04 -7.72 -0.41
CA LYS A 29 0.73 -7.06 -1.46
C LYS A 29 0.00 -5.84 -1.98
N ILE A 30 0.73 -4.75 -2.16
CA ILE A 30 0.23 -3.54 -2.81
C ILE A 30 -0.07 -3.86 -4.27
N VAL A 31 -1.32 -3.70 -4.68
CA VAL A 31 -1.77 -3.92 -6.07
C VAL A 31 -1.74 -2.64 -6.88
N ASN A 32 -1.79 -1.47 -6.24
CA ASN A 32 -1.70 -0.18 -6.90
C ASN A 32 -1.22 0.91 -5.93
N ALA A 33 -0.63 1.98 -6.44
CA ALA A 33 -0.17 3.11 -5.64
C ALA A 33 -0.28 4.41 -6.43
N THR A 34 -0.55 5.53 -5.74
CA THR A 34 -0.57 6.85 -6.36
C THR A 34 0.85 7.29 -6.77
N PRO A 35 0.99 8.23 -7.72
CA PRO A 35 2.30 8.75 -8.14
C PRO A 35 3.13 9.29 -6.96
N LYS A 36 2.48 9.94 -5.99
CA LYS A 36 3.12 10.45 -4.78
C LYS A 36 3.63 9.33 -3.88
N ALA A 37 2.85 8.27 -3.68
CA ALA A 37 3.30 7.07 -2.98
C ALA A 37 4.48 6.39 -3.69
N LYS A 38 4.46 6.31 -5.03
CA LYS A 38 5.59 5.80 -5.81
C LYS A 38 6.85 6.66 -5.67
N ALA A 39 6.70 7.99 -5.57
CA ALA A 39 7.81 8.90 -5.29
C ALA A 39 8.42 8.69 -3.90
N LEU A 40 7.66 8.14 -2.94
CA LEU A 40 8.17 7.71 -1.63
C LEU A 40 8.84 6.31 -1.68
N GLY A 41 8.93 5.70 -2.86
CA GLY A 41 9.53 4.39 -3.05
C GLY A 41 8.57 3.22 -2.82
N ILE A 42 7.25 3.45 -2.82
CA ILE A 42 6.25 2.39 -2.70
C ILE A 42 5.97 1.78 -4.07
N GLU A 43 6.10 0.46 -4.19
CA GLU A 43 5.98 -0.26 -5.45
C GLU A 43 4.85 -1.29 -5.44
N VAL A 44 4.32 -1.61 -6.62
CA VAL A 44 3.34 -2.69 -6.77
C VAL A 44 4.03 -4.03 -6.52
N GLY A 45 3.43 -4.88 -5.69
CA GLY A 45 3.99 -6.15 -5.23
C GLY A 45 4.73 -6.06 -3.88
N MET A 46 4.97 -4.84 -3.37
CA MET A 46 5.52 -4.60 -2.04
C MET A 46 4.55 -5.10 -0.95
N ARG A 47 5.07 -5.56 0.19
CA ARG A 47 4.20 -5.88 1.35
C ARG A 47 3.71 -4.60 2.00
N GLY A 48 2.48 -4.63 2.54
CA GLY A 48 1.89 -3.49 3.20
C GLY A 48 2.74 -2.95 4.35
N LYS A 49 3.41 -3.81 5.12
CA LYS A 49 4.35 -3.38 6.16
C LYS A 49 5.47 -2.47 5.60
N ASP A 50 6.08 -2.88 4.48
CA ASP A 50 7.24 -2.18 3.91
C ASP A 50 6.78 -0.85 3.27
N ALA A 51 5.53 -0.79 2.80
CA ALA A 51 4.91 0.43 2.32
C ALA A 51 4.62 1.41 3.47
N VAL A 52 4.13 0.92 4.61
CA VAL A 52 3.88 1.71 5.82
C VAL A 52 5.20 2.28 6.38
N GLU A 53 6.25 1.47 6.45
CA GLU A 53 7.58 1.93 6.90
C GLU A 53 8.11 3.08 6.03
N ARG A 54 7.92 3.00 4.71
CA ARG A 54 8.31 4.08 3.77
C ARG A 54 7.45 5.34 3.93
N MET A 55 6.15 5.19 4.19
CA MET A 55 5.29 6.36 4.46
C MET A 55 5.67 7.05 5.77
N LEU A 56 6.00 6.29 6.82
CA LEU A 56 6.48 6.81 8.10
C LEU A 56 7.83 7.51 7.98
N ALA A 57 8.76 6.93 7.22
CA ALA A 57 10.07 7.53 6.97
C ALA A 57 10.00 8.84 6.13
N ALA A 58 8.87 9.10 5.47
CA ALA A 58 8.64 10.30 4.67
C ALA A 58 8.01 11.47 5.45
N THR A 59 7.81 11.33 6.78
CA THR A 59 7.33 12.39 7.68
C THR A 59 8.45 13.36 8.06
#